data_AF-A0A8T4H7A7-F1
#
_entry.id   AF-A0A8T4H7A7-F1
#
_cell.length_a   1.000
_cell.length_b   1.000
_cell.length_c   1.000
_cell.angle_alpha   90.00
_cell.angle_beta   90.00
_cell.angle_gamma   90.00
#
_symmetry.space_group_name_H-M   'P 1'
#
loop_
_entity.id
_entity.type
_entity.pdbx_description
1 polymer ?
#
loop_
_entity_poly.entity_id
_entity_poly.type
_entity_poly.pdbx_seq_one_letter_code
_entity_poly.pdbx_strand_id
1 'polypeptide(L)'
;MNYKKIGLLSFFSFLVLSTQAQELARGRARDFGVVTGILPTGAHNAITDVKGVQVGHKTLIKGADVRTGVTAIIPHTGNLFQQKVPAAIYVGNGFGKSMGLSQIEELGNLETPILLTNTLNAPLVANALIDYMIALPGNEKVRSVNSMVGETNDGGLNDIRGRHVQKEHVLAALKSAQSGTVAEGNVGAGTGTECLGFKGGIGTASRKLPPSKGGYTVGVLVQTNFGGVLRINGAPVGQELRNFYMMDKKDAYKADGSCMIIVATDAPLSARNLKRLAKRTFIAFGNVGSFSSNGSGDYTVAFSTYEGNRIPHNGGTDIMHTTELSNDAMSPLFMAAWEATEEAILNSMFAAEDMQGRDGNSLKALPIEETVTILKKYNALQQDNLPVATTH
;
A
#
# COMPACT_ATOMS: atom_id res chain seq x y z
N MET A 1 23.94 1.47 86.11
CA MET A 1 24.39 2.54 85.20
C MET A 1 24.52 1.91 83.81
N ASN A 2 23.77 2.45 82.86
CA ASN A 2 23.23 1.74 81.69
C ASN A 2 24.23 1.41 80.59
N TYR A 3 24.11 0.19 80.07
CA TYR A 3 24.61 -0.24 78.77
C TYR A 3 23.84 0.47 77.63
N LYS A 4 24.54 1.04 76.65
CA LYS A 4 23.96 1.35 75.33
C LYS A 4 24.86 0.82 74.23
N LYS A 5 24.45 -0.31 73.64
CA LYS A 5 24.92 -0.79 72.34
C LYS A 5 24.26 0.07 71.26
N ILE A 6 25.06 0.71 70.41
CA ILE A 6 24.59 1.39 69.21
C ILE A 6 24.70 0.39 68.07
N GLY A 7 23.56 -0.07 67.56
CA GLY A 7 23.46 -0.92 66.38
C GLY A 7 23.53 -0.05 65.12
N LEU A 8 24.49 -0.36 64.24
CA LEU A 8 24.62 0.23 62.92
C LEU A 8 23.71 -0.57 61.96
N LEU A 9 22.53 -0.03 61.64
CA LEU A 9 21.68 -0.60 60.58
C LEU A 9 22.16 -0.05 59.23
N SER A 10 22.78 -0.91 58.41
CA SER A 10 23.01 -0.62 56.99
C SER A 10 21.71 -0.78 56.21
N PHE A 11 21.19 0.35 55.71
CA PHE A 11 20.09 0.38 54.75
C PHE A 11 20.65 0.08 53.35
N PHE A 12 20.46 -1.14 52.85
CA PHE A 12 20.72 -1.48 51.45
C PHE A 12 19.53 -0.98 50.61
N SER A 13 19.70 0.16 49.95
CA SER A 13 18.74 0.66 48.96
C SER A 13 18.93 -0.13 47.66
N PHE A 14 18.04 -1.09 47.39
CA PHE A 14 17.97 -1.76 46.09
C PHE A 14 17.46 -0.77 45.04
N LEU A 15 18.36 -0.24 44.22
CA LEU A 15 18.02 0.54 43.04
C LEU A 15 17.49 -0.44 41.97
N VAL A 16 16.18 -0.56 41.83
CA VAL A 16 15.57 -1.30 40.72
C VAL A 16 15.74 -0.45 39.47
N LEU A 17 16.80 -0.73 38.70
CA LEU A 17 16.95 -0.22 37.34
C LEU A 17 15.91 -0.92 36.47
N SER A 18 14.76 -0.29 36.29
CA SER A 18 13.79 -0.66 35.26
C SER A 18 14.43 -0.39 33.90
N THR A 19 14.95 -1.43 33.25
CA THR A 19 15.29 -1.39 31.83
C THR A 19 13.98 -1.32 31.04
N GLN A 20 13.46 -0.11 30.82
CA GLN A 20 12.51 0.09 29.73
C GLN A 20 13.28 -0.17 28.45
N ALA A 21 13.00 -1.30 27.78
CA ALA A 21 13.44 -1.53 26.43
C ALA A 21 12.97 -0.34 25.58
N GLN A 22 13.91 0.37 24.98
CA GLN A 22 13.60 1.52 24.15
C GLN A 22 13.09 0.97 22.82
N GLU A 23 11.77 0.94 22.66
CA GLU A 23 11.11 0.48 21.45
C GLU A 23 11.67 1.24 20.25
N LEU A 24 12.14 0.51 19.23
CA LEU A 24 12.69 1.12 18.02
C LEU A 24 11.65 2.04 17.39
N ALA A 25 12.06 3.26 17.02
CA ALA A 25 11.21 4.17 16.27
C ALA A 25 10.70 3.48 14.99
N ARG A 26 9.44 3.73 14.61
CA ARG A 26 8.88 3.22 13.35
C ARG A 26 9.69 3.75 12.16
N GLY A 27 9.66 3.02 11.07
CA GLY A 27 10.38 3.36 9.84
C GLY A 27 9.95 2.46 8.69
N ARG A 28 10.73 2.47 7.62
CA ARG A 28 10.54 1.59 6.47
C ARG A 28 11.29 0.29 6.67
N ALA A 29 10.92 -0.76 5.94
CA ALA A 29 11.53 -2.08 6.09
C ALA A 29 13.07 -2.02 5.92
N ARG A 30 13.54 -1.25 4.95
CA ARG A 30 14.98 -1.05 4.66
C ARG A 30 15.74 -0.35 5.79
N ASP A 31 15.10 0.51 6.58
CA ASP A 31 15.74 1.20 7.71
C ASP A 31 16.21 0.20 8.79
N PHE A 32 15.61 -1.00 8.80
CA PHE A 32 15.96 -2.09 9.70
C PHE A 32 16.73 -3.22 9.01
N GLY A 33 17.25 -2.97 7.80
CA GLY A 33 18.02 -3.93 7.02
C GLY A 33 17.18 -4.98 6.29
N VAL A 34 15.86 -4.82 6.20
CA VAL A 34 15.01 -5.69 5.37
C VAL A 34 15.04 -5.20 3.93
N VAL A 35 15.85 -5.86 3.10
CA VAL A 35 15.96 -5.58 1.67
C VAL A 35 15.20 -6.63 0.89
N THR A 36 14.26 -6.18 0.05
CA THR A 36 13.46 -7.06 -0.82
C THR A 36 14.04 -7.07 -2.23
N GLY A 37 14.35 -8.27 -2.73
CA GLY A 37 14.78 -8.46 -4.11
C GLY A 37 16.15 -7.86 -4.44
N ILE A 38 16.44 -7.70 -5.73
CA ILE A 38 17.78 -7.35 -6.24
C ILE A 38 17.81 -6.06 -7.06
N LEU A 39 16.67 -5.46 -7.38
CA LEU A 39 16.62 -4.23 -8.17
C LEU A 39 16.80 -2.99 -7.28
N PRO A 40 17.49 -1.93 -7.75
CA PRO A 40 17.59 -0.68 -7.01
C PRO A 40 16.22 0.02 -6.95
N THR A 41 16.00 0.80 -5.91
CA THR A 41 14.79 1.63 -5.77
C THR A 41 14.91 2.94 -6.57
N GLY A 42 13.79 3.63 -6.77
CA GLY A 42 13.81 5.06 -7.10
C GLY A 42 14.25 5.92 -5.90
N ALA A 43 14.30 7.24 -6.09
CA ALA A 43 14.83 8.19 -5.12
C ALA A 43 14.03 8.23 -3.81
N HIS A 44 12.71 8.08 -3.90
CA HIS A 44 11.81 8.06 -2.75
C HIS A 44 11.43 6.64 -2.34
N ASN A 45 11.81 5.64 -3.14
CA ASN A 45 11.32 4.27 -3.04
C ASN A 45 9.79 4.28 -2.86
N ALA A 46 9.08 4.95 -3.77
CA ALA A 46 7.64 5.17 -3.67
C ALA A 46 7.02 5.22 -5.07
N ILE A 47 5.69 5.05 -5.16
CA ILE A 47 4.98 5.08 -6.44
C ILE A 47 5.19 6.40 -7.21
N THR A 48 5.43 7.48 -6.49
CA THR A 48 5.73 8.83 -6.96
C THR A 48 7.09 8.97 -7.65
N ASP A 49 7.97 7.97 -7.57
CA ASP A 49 9.19 7.91 -8.40
C ASP A 49 8.86 7.77 -9.89
N VAL A 50 7.64 7.31 -10.23
CA VAL A 50 7.13 7.35 -11.60
C VAL A 50 6.72 8.80 -11.91
N LYS A 51 7.40 9.40 -12.89
CA LYS A 51 7.24 10.82 -13.23
C LYS A 51 5.78 11.19 -13.47
N GLY A 52 5.34 12.26 -12.81
CA GLY A 52 3.98 12.80 -12.93
C GLY A 52 2.98 12.23 -11.91
N VAL A 53 3.26 11.08 -11.29
CA VAL A 53 2.39 10.50 -10.27
C VAL A 53 2.43 11.33 -8.99
N GLN A 54 1.26 11.58 -8.44
CA GLN A 54 1.08 12.24 -7.14
C GLN A 54 0.21 11.39 -6.22
N VAL A 55 0.48 11.47 -4.92
CA VAL A 55 -0.30 10.79 -3.87
C VAL A 55 -0.72 11.79 -2.81
N GLY A 56 -1.98 11.72 -2.39
CA GLY A 56 -2.55 12.55 -1.33
C GLY A 56 -3.38 11.72 -0.36
N HIS A 57 -3.44 12.17 0.89
CA HIS A 57 -4.20 11.49 1.95
C HIS A 57 -5.14 12.46 2.65
N LYS A 58 -6.26 11.93 3.11
CA LYS A 58 -7.06 12.49 4.19
C LYS A 58 -7.33 11.41 5.23
N THR A 59 -6.64 11.51 6.36
CA THR A 59 -6.80 10.66 7.54
C THR A 59 -7.91 11.18 8.45
N LEU A 60 -8.77 10.29 8.93
CA LEU A 60 -9.85 10.57 9.88
C LEU A 60 -9.68 9.71 11.13
N ILE A 61 -9.26 10.38 12.21
CA ILE A 61 -9.20 9.81 13.56
C ILE A 61 -10.04 10.72 14.45
N LYS A 62 -11.21 10.25 14.90
CA LYS A 62 -12.13 11.03 15.73
C LYS A 62 -12.74 10.15 16.82
N GLY A 63 -12.67 10.61 18.07
CA GLY A 63 -13.17 9.88 19.24
C GLY A 63 -12.55 8.48 19.34
N ALA A 64 -13.29 7.55 19.95
CA ALA A 64 -12.87 6.16 20.05
C ALA A 64 -13.06 5.37 18.73
N ASP A 65 -14.05 5.75 17.92
CA ASP A 65 -14.61 4.80 16.93
C ASP A 65 -14.30 5.11 15.47
N VAL A 66 -13.86 6.33 15.11
CA VAL A 66 -13.59 6.69 13.71
C VAL A 66 -12.12 6.50 13.40
N ARG A 67 -11.77 5.54 12.53
CA ARG A 67 -10.42 5.18 12.09
C ARG A 67 -10.42 4.89 10.59
N THR A 68 -10.55 5.91 9.76
CA THR A 68 -10.72 5.72 8.31
C THR A 68 -10.13 6.87 7.50
N GLY A 69 -10.37 6.90 6.19
CA GLY A 69 -9.97 8.01 5.36
C GLY A 69 -10.04 7.74 3.87
N VAL A 70 -9.35 8.59 3.12
CA VAL A 70 -9.25 8.53 1.65
C VAL A 70 -7.79 8.69 1.24
N THR A 71 -7.34 7.90 0.29
CA THR A 71 -6.05 8.05 -0.40
C THR A 71 -6.32 8.32 -1.88
N ALA A 72 -5.70 9.36 -2.43
CA ALA A 72 -5.78 9.70 -3.84
C ALA A 72 -4.47 9.38 -4.54
N ILE A 73 -4.53 8.75 -5.72
CA ILE A 73 -3.40 8.51 -6.61
C ILE A 73 -3.74 9.15 -7.96
N ILE A 74 -2.94 10.13 -8.37
CA ILE A 74 -3.17 10.92 -9.59
C ILE A 74 -2.07 10.55 -10.61
N PRO A 75 -2.41 9.90 -11.75
CA PRO A 75 -1.43 9.51 -12.76
C PRO A 75 -0.64 10.67 -13.39
N HIS A 76 -1.28 11.84 -13.53
CA HIS A 76 -0.65 13.09 -13.97
C HIS A 76 -1.48 14.31 -13.60
N THR A 77 -0.87 15.49 -13.60
CA THR A 77 -1.51 16.76 -13.17
C THR A 77 -2.46 17.39 -14.19
N GLY A 78 -2.46 16.93 -15.45
CA GLY A 78 -3.42 17.35 -16.46
C GLY A 78 -4.84 16.79 -16.21
N ASN A 79 -5.81 17.22 -17.03
CA ASN A 79 -7.18 16.70 -16.98
C ASN A 79 -7.22 15.25 -17.51
N LEU A 80 -7.29 14.27 -16.60
CA LEU A 80 -7.30 12.82 -16.91
C LEU A 80 -8.48 12.38 -17.77
N PHE A 81 -9.61 13.09 -17.70
CA PHE A 81 -10.73 12.76 -18.58
C PHE A 81 -10.39 13.11 -20.03
N GLN A 82 -9.73 14.25 -20.25
CA GLN A 82 -9.35 14.73 -21.57
C GLN A 82 -8.10 14.02 -22.12
N GLN A 83 -7.21 13.59 -21.24
CA GLN A 83 -5.95 12.91 -21.57
C GLN A 83 -5.85 11.65 -20.69
N LYS A 84 -6.49 10.57 -21.13
CA LYS A 84 -6.56 9.33 -20.36
C LYS A 84 -5.22 8.60 -20.42
N VAL A 85 -4.96 7.74 -19.43
CA VAL A 85 -3.76 6.90 -19.44
C VAL A 85 -4.12 5.45 -19.76
N PRO A 86 -3.26 4.68 -20.47
CA PRO A 86 -3.44 3.24 -20.59
C PRO A 86 -3.47 2.60 -19.20
N ALA A 87 -4.43 1.72 -18.97
CA ALA A 87 -4.63 1.07 -17.69
C ALA A 87 -5.17 -0.36 -17.86
N ALA A 88 -5.04 -1.16 -16.81
CA ALA A 88 -5.58 -2.51 -16.76
C ALA A 88 -5.91 -2.94 -15.33
N ILE A 89 -6.87 -3.85 -15.21
CA ILE A 89 -7.25 -4.49 -13.96
C ILE A 89 -6.78 -5.95 -13.94
N TYR A 90 -6.30 -6.38 -12.78
CA TYR A 90 -6.23 -7.80 -12.45
C TYR A 90 -6.95 -8.06 -11.14
N VAL A 91 -7.94 -8.95 -11.18
CA VAL A 91 -8.67 -9.44 -10.00
C VAL A 91 -8.04 -10.77 -9.61
N GLY A 92 -7.38 -10.82 -8.45
CA GLY A 92 -6.87 -12.08 -7.92
C GLY A 92 -7.91 -12.81 -7.09
N ASN A 93 -8.61 -12.10 -6.20
CA ASN A 93 -9.80 -12.61 -5.51
C ASN A 93 -10.88 -11.53 -5.39
N GLY A 94 -12.08 -11.84 -5.89
CA GLY A 94 -13.12 -10.84 -6.21
C GLY A 94 -14.05 -10.41 -5.08
N PHE A 95 -13.65 -10.51 -3.81
CA PHE A 95 -14.55 -10.23 -2.67
C PHE A 95 -14.73 -8.72 -2.34
N GLY A 96 -14.32 -7.81 -3.21
CA GLY A 96 -14.39 -6.35 -2.99
C GLY A 96 -15.60 -5.64 -3.59
N LYS A 97 -15.79 -4.37 -3.21
CA LYS A 97 -16.88 -3.45 -3.60
C LYS A 97 -16.30 -2.26 -4.37
N SER A 98 -15.33 -2.54 -5.25
CA SER A 98 -14.66 -1.55 -6.09
C SER A 98 -15.56 -1.07 -7.25
N MET A 99 -15.30 0.14 -7.75
CA MET A 99 -15.99 0.73 -8.91
C MET A 99 -15.02 1.12 -10.02
N GLY A 100 -15.56 1.18 -11.24
CA GLY A 100 -14.84 1.59 -12.44
C GLY A 100 -14.10 0.47 -13.18
N LEU A 101 -14.13 -0.76 -12.64
CA LEU A 101 -13.34 -1.89 -13.14
C LEU A 101 -13.74 -2.33 -14.57
N SER A 102 -15.04 -2.41 -14.86
CA SER A 102 -15.55 -2.98 -16.12
C SER A 102 -15.12 -2.18 -17.35
N GLN A 103 -15.21 -0.84 -17.29
CA GLN A 103 -14.79 0.00 -18.41
C GLN A 103 -13.27 0.01 -18.58
N ILE A 104 -12.49 -0.08 -17.50
CA ILE A 104 -11.03 -0.22 -17.62
C ILE A 104 -10.67 -1.56 -18.28
N GLU A 105 -11.37 -2.64 -17.92
CA GLU A 105 -11.17 -3.95 -18.52
C GLU A 105 -11.54 -3.96 -20.02
N GLU A 106 -12.64 -3.29 -20.38
CA GLU A 106 -13.12 -3.22 -21.77
C GLU A 106 -12.26 -2.29 -22.64
N LEU A 107 -11.98 -1.08 -22.17
CA LEU A 107 -11.37 -0.02 -22.98
C LEU A 107 -9.88 0.17 -22.73
N GLY A 108 -9.31 -0.46 -21.70
CA GLY A 108 -7.88 -0.42 -21.42
C GLY A 108 -7.34 0.96 -21.02
N ASN A 109 -8.18 1.82 -20.43
CA ASN A 109 -7.79 3.18 -20.05
C ASN A 109 -8.43 3.65 -18.75
N LEU A 110 -7.74 4.57 -18.08
CA LEU A 110 -8.16 5.22 -16.84
C LEU A 110 -8.37 6.72 -17.12
N GLU A 111 -9.54 7.22 -16.74
CA GLU A 111 -9.98 8.60 -17.03
C GLU A 111 -10.19 9.47 -15.79
N THR A 112 -9.91 8.93 -14.61
CA THR A 112 -10.04 9.60 -13.32
C THR A 112 -8.82 9.31 -12.43
N PRO A 113 -8.53 10.14 -11.41
CA PRO A 113 -7.70 9.71 -10.30
C PRO A 113 -8.20 8.41 -9.69
N ILE A 114 -7.31 7.60 -9.13
CA ILE A 114 -7.68 6.43 -8.35
C ILE A 114 -7.89 6.87 -6.91
N LEU A 115 -9.06 6.61 -6.35
CA LEU A 115 -9.33 6.84 -4.93
C LEU A 115 -9.46 5.52 -4.18
N LEU A 116 -8.81 5.43 -3.03
CA LEU A 116 -8.95 4.31 -2.11
C LEU A 116 -9.66 4.78 -0.83
N THR A 117 -10.49 3.93 -0.24
CA THR A 117 -11.21 4.20 1.02
C THR A 117 -11.66 2.90 1.69
N ASN A 118 -12.67 2.94 2.58
CA ASN A 118 -13.29 1.76 3.15
C ASN A 118 -14.55 1.27 2.40
N THR A 119 -14.93 0.02 2.65
CA THR A 119 -15.99 -0.68 1.92
C THR A 119 -17.31 0.08 1.81
N LEU A 120 -17.84 0.61 2.91
CA LEU A 120 -19.18 1.24 2.92
C LEU A 120 -19.15 2.71 2.47
N ASN A 121 -17.97 3.30 2.30
CA ASN A 121 -17.81 4.64 1.75
C ASN A 121 -17.45 4.66 0.26
N ALA A 122 -17.13 3.52 -0.36
CA ALA A 122 -16.80 3.46 -1.78
C ALA A 122 -17.85 4.19 -2.66
N PRO A 123 -19.17 3.95 -2.55
CA PRO A 123 -20.18 4.68 -3.34
C PRO A 123 -20.14 6.20 -3.16
N LEU A 124 -19.93 6.68 -1.92
CA LEU A 124 -19.83 8.11 -1.63
C LEU A 124 -18.58 8.71 -2.25
N VAL A 125 -17.45 7.99 -2.18
CA VAL A 125 -16.19 8.45 -2.75
C VAL A 125 -16.24 8.50 -4.28
N ALA A 126 -16.90 7.55 -4.95
CA ALA A 126 -17.11 7.66 -6.39
C ALA A 126 -18.03 8.82 -6.74
N ASN A 127 -19.13 9.03 -6.01
CA ASN A 127 -19.99 10.19 -6.24
C ASN A 127 -19.22 11.51 -6.15
N ALA A 128 -18.38 11.66 -5.12
CA ALA A 128 -17.52 12.84 -4.97
C ALA A 128 -16.46 12.95 -6.08
N LEU A 129 -15.93 11.83 -6.58
CA LEU A 129 -15.01 11.81 -7.71
C LEU A 129 -15.69 12.22 -9.02
N ILE A 130 -16.92 11.77 -9.27
CA ILE A 130 -17.72 12.21 -10.42
C ILE A 130 -17.89 13.73 -10.36
N ASP A 131 -18.33 14.27 -9.22
CA ASP A 131 -18.50 15.71 -9.00
C ASP A 131 -17.20 16.49 -9.25
N TYR A 132 -16.06 15.97 -8.78
CA TYR A 132 -14.76 16.56 -9.02
C TYR A 132 -14.42 16.60 -10.51
N MET A 133 -14.61 15.48 -11.22
CA MET A 133 -14.23 15.34 -12.62
C MET A 133 -15.09 16.21 -13.54
N ILE A 134 -16.41 16.27 -13.36
CA ILE A 134 -17.28 17.11 -14.21
C ILE A 134 -17.06 18.60 -13.99
N ALA A 135 -16.54 18.99 -12.82
CA ALA A 135 -16.23 20.39 -12.50
C ALA A 135 -14.88 20.86 -13.07
N LEU A 136 -14.04 19.95 -13.60
CA LEU A 136 -12.75 20.34 -14.18
C LEU A 136 -12.93 21.17 -15.47
N PRO A 137 -12.11 22.21 -15.69
CA PRO A 137 -12.09 22.91 -16.97
C PRO A 137 -11.87 21.96 -18.15
N GLY A 138 -12.68 22.14 -19.19
CA GLY A 138 -12.71 21.26 -20.38
C GLY A 138 -13.70 20.10 -20.28
N ASN A 139 -14.34 19.88 -19.12
CA ASN A 139 -15.32 18.80 -18.93
C ASN A 139 -16.78 19.28 -18.95
N GLU A 140 -17.06 20.50 -19.44
CA GLU A 140 -18.39 21.14 -19.39
C GLU A 140 -19.48 20.34 -20.12
N LYS A 141 -19.09 19.49 -21.09
CA LYS A 141 -19.99 18.66 -21.89
C LYS A 141 -19.94 17.17 -21.53
N VAL A 142 -19.20 16.79 -20.49
CA VAL A 142 -19.05 15.39 -20.07
C VAL A 142 -20.38 14.85 -19.57
N ARG A 143 -20.78 13.66 -20.05
CA ARG A 143 -22.06 13.01 -19.72
C ARG A 143 -21.90 11.68 -18.99
N SER A 144 -20.69 11.15 -18.93
CA SER A 144 -20.37 9.90 -18.25
C SER A 144 -18.97 10.00 -17.69
N VAL A 145 -18.75 9.51 -16.48
CA VAL A 145 -17.46 9.45 -15.81
C VAL A 145 -17.31 8.08 -15.15
N ASN A 146 -16.28 7.35 -15.55
CA ASN A 146 -15.87 6.10 -14.95
C ASN A 146 -14.93 6.34 -13.77
N SER A 147 -15.52 6.47 -12.59
CA SER A 147 -14.79 6.68 -11.33
C SER A 147 -14.09 5.41 -10.86
N MET A 148 -12.75 5.45 -10.80
CA MET A 148 -11.97 4.34 -10.29
C MET A 148 -11.82 4.45 -8.77
N VAL A 149 -12.56 3.61 -8.04
CA VAL A 149 -12.52 3.57 -6.57
C VAL A 149 -12.22 2.15 -6.10
N GLY A 150 -11.16 2.02 -5.31
CA GLY A 150 -10.80 0.81 -4.58
C GLY A 150 -11.17 0.89 -3.10
N GLU A 151 -11.30 -0.25 -2.43
CA GLU A 151 -11.62 -0.27 -1.01
C GLU A 151 -11.03 -1.47 -0.28
N THR A 152 -10.91 -1.34 1.05
CA THR A 152 -10.78 -2.47 1.96
C THR A 152 -11.69 -2.30 3.18
N ASN A 153 -11.89 -3.34 3.98
CA ASN A 153 -12.79 -3.28 5.13
C ASN A 153 -12.06 -2.92 6.44
N ASP A 154 -12.25 -1.69 6.93
CA ASP A 154 -11.67 -1.21 8.20
C ASP A 154 -12.58 -1.45 9.43
N GLY A 155 -13.64 -2.25 9.29
CA GLY A 155 -14.70 -2.41 10.29
C GLY A 155 -14.26 -3.03 11.63
N GLY A 156 -13.04 -3.56 11.72
CA GLY A 156 -12.44 -4.03 12.97
C GLY A 156 -12.10 -2.88 13.93
N LEU A 157 -11.53 -1.78 13.42
CA LEU A 157 -11.16 -0.60 14.21
C LEU A 157 -12.10 0.59 14.00
N ASN A 158 -12.82 0.65 12.88
CA ASN A 158 -13.63 1.78 12.49
C ASN A 158 -15.13 1.49 12.64
N ASP A 159 -15.91 2.48 13.06
CA ASP A 159 -17.35 2.51 12.86
C ASP A 159 -17.68 2.66 11.37
N ILE A 160 -17.52 1.56 10.63
CA ILE A 160 -17.75 1.51 9.19
C ILE A 160 -19.21 1.78 8.84
N ARG A 161 -20.15 1.46 9.75
CA ARG A 161 -21.60 1.66 9.55
C ARG A 161 -22.00 3.12 9.65
N GLY A 162 -21.29 3.92 10.45
CA GLY A 162 -21.50 5.36 10.54
C GLY A 162 -21.11 6.13 9.27
N ARG A 163 -20.41 5.50 8.31
CA ARG A 163 -20.06 6.09 7.00
C ARG A 163 -19.52 7.53 7.11
N HIS A 164 -18.46 7.67 7.91
CA HIS A 164 -17.90 8.97 8.33
C HIS A 164 -17.10 9.72 7.24
N VAL A 165 -16.84 9.11 6.09
CA VAL A 165 -16.21 9.81 4.96
C VAL A 165 -17.25 10.71 4.30
N GLN A 166 -16.83 11.91 3.90
CA GLN A 166 -17.68 12.93 3.30
C GLN A 166 -16.99 13.49 2.05
N LYS A 167 -17.73 14.21 1.21
CA LYS A 167 -17.20 14.78 -0.04
C LYS A 167 -15.98 15.66 0.20
N GLU A 168 -15.98 16.45 1.27
CA GLU A 168 -14.88 17.35 1.64
C GLU A 168 -13.60 16.57 1.97
N HIS A 169 -13.73 15.36 2.51
CA HIS A 169 -12.59 14.49 2.79
C HIS A 169 -11.95 13.96 1.49
N VAL A 170 -12.78 13.65 0.49
CA VAL A 170 -12.31 13.26 -0.85
C VAL A 170 -11.57 14.40 -1.53
N LEU A 171 -12.17 15.60 -1.54
CA LEU A 171 -11.56 16.79 -2.13
C LEU A 171 -10.26 17.18 -1.40
N ALA A 172 -10.20 17.00 -0.08
CA ALA A 172 -8.98 17.24 0.69
C ALA A 172 -7.86 16.26 0.31
N ALA A 173 -8.17 14.97 0.09
CA ALA A 173 -7.18 13.99 -0.36
C ALA A 173 -6.67 14.28 -1.77
N LEU A 174 -7.55 14.69 -2.69
CA LEU A 174 -7.16 15.12 -4.04
C LEU A 174 -6.28 16.38 -4.00
N LYS A 175 -6.64 17.37 -3.17
CA LYS A 175 -5.90 18.62 -3.02
C LYS A 175 -4.53 18.44 -2.35
N SER A 176 -4.40 17.48 -1.44
CA SER A 176 -3.12 17.20 -0.77
C SER A 176 -2.16 16.37 -1.62
N ALA A 177 -2.56 15.95 -2.81
CA ALA A 177 -1.76 15.09 -3.66
C ALA A 177 -0.50 15.80 -4.15
N GLN A 178 0.66 15.17 -3.92
CA GLN A 178 1.96 15.68 -4.34
C GLN A 178 2.90 14.53 -4.75
N SER A 179 3.96 14.86 -5.48
CA SER A 179 5.06 13.94 -5.75
C SER A 179 6.04 13.91 -4.56
N GLY A 180 7.13 13.15 -4.66
CA GLY A 180 8.11 13.01 -3.58
C GLY A 180 7.77 11.89 -2.59
N THR A 181 8.19 12.02 -1.33
CA THR A 181 7.92 11.02 -0.29
C THR A 181 6.44 10.87 0.00
N VAL A 182 5.99 9.64 0.24
CA VAL A 182 4.59 9.31 0.56
C VAL A 182 4.52 8.83 2.02
N ALA A 183 3.53 9.31 2.77
CA ALA A 183 3.29 8.82 4.12
C ALA A 183 2.73 7.40 4.10
N GLU A 184 3.19 6.55 5.02
CA GLU A 184 2.86 5.13 5.12
C GLU A 184 2.25 4.79 6.49
N GLY A 185 1.75 3.56 6.65
CA GLY A 185 1.10 3.10 7.88
C GLY A 185 -0.31 3.65 8.04
N ASN A 186 -0.59 4.25 9.19
CA ASN A 186 -1.93 4.61 9.67
C ASN A 186 -2.51 5.88 9.03
N VAL A 187 -2.47 6.00 7.71
CA VAL A 187 -2.87 7.21 6.98
C VAL A 187 -3.89 6.95 5.88
N GLY A 188 -4.65 8.00 5.54
CA GLY A 188 -5.62 7.96 4.45
C GLY A 188 -6.57 6.77 4.58
N ALA A 189 -6.71 6.02 3.51
CA ALA A 189 -7.56 4.83 3.49
C ALA A 189 -7.04 3.63 4.31
N GLY A 190 -5.75 3.60 4.64
CA GLY A 190 -5.13 2.57 5.48
C GLY A 190 -5.28 2.79 6.99
N THR A 191 -5.95 3.87 7.41
CA THR A 191 -6.01 4.29 8.82
C THR A 191 -6.46 3.15 9.74
N GLY A 192 -7.58 2.49 9.46
CA GLY A 192 -8.15 1.44 10.31
C GLY A 192 -7.92 0.00 9.85
N THR A 193 -6.93 -0.24 8.97
CA THR A 193 -6.73 -1.57 8.37
C THR A 193 -5.75 -2.47 9.14
N GLU A 194 -5.85 -3.78 8.92
CA GLU A 194 -5.04 -4.84 9.53
C GLU A 194 -4.28 -5.67 8.47
N CYS A 195 -3.01 -5.99 8.69
CA CYS A 195 -2.26 -6.85 7.78
C CYS A 195 -1.52 -7.95 8.55
N LEU A 196 -1.74 -9.20 8.14
CA LEU A 196 -1.03 -10.39 8.62
C LEU A 196 -1.02 -10.54 10.15
N GLY A 197 -2.12 -10.13 10.80
CA GLY A 197 -2.32 -10.21 12.26
C GLY A 197 -1.79 -9.00 13.04
N PHE A 198 -1.30 -7.98 12.35
CA PHE A 198 -0.78 -6.74 12.93
C PHE A 198 -1.46 -5.53 12.29
N LYS A 199 -1.21 -4.33 12.82
CA LYS A 199 -1.65 -3.11 12.15
C LYS A 199 -1.07 -3.04 10.73
N GLY A 200 -1.95 -2.85 9.75
CA GLY A 200 -1.60 -2.62 8.35
C GLY A 200 -1.72 -1.14 7.98
N GLY A 201 -1.86 -0.86 6.69
CA GLY A 201 -2.10 0.51 6.26
C GLY A 201 -1.75 0.79 4.81
N ILE A 202 -1.34 2.03 4.56
CA ILE A 202 -0.74 2.41 3.28
C ILE A 202 0.73 2.01 3.27
N GLY A 203 1.20 1.44 2.17
CA GLY A 203 2.62 1.26 1.93
C GLY A 203 2.95 1.48 0.48
N THR A 204 4.21 1.78 0.20
CA THR A 204 4.68 2.06 -1.15
C THR A 204 6.13 1.62 -1.33
N ALA A 205 6.51 1.32 -2.55
CA ALA A 205 7.88 1.05 -2.94
C ALA A 205 8.05 1.32 -4.45
N SER A 206 9.28 1.35 -4.93
CA SER A 206 9.56 1.42 -6.36
C SER A 206 10.81 0.64 -6.73
N ARG A 207 10.94 0.34 -8.02
CA ARG A 207 12.15 -0.20 -8.64
C ARG A 207 12.50 0.59 -9.89
N LYS A 208 13.80 0.84 -10.07
CA LYS A 208 14.36 1.48 -11.26
C LYS A 208 15.14 0.45 -12.05
N LEU A 209 14.77 0.26 -13.31
CA LEU A 209 15.50 -0.61 -14.21
C LEU A 209 16.79 0.07 -14.69
N PRO A 210 17.86 -0.69 -14.98
CA PRO A 210 19.08 -0.13 -15.56
C PRO A 210 18.82 0.41 -16.98
N PRO A 211 19.66 1.33 -17.49
CA PRO A 211 19.54 1.88 -18.85
C PRO A 211 19.52 0.79 -19.93
N SER A 212 20.33 -0.25 -19.75
CA SER A 212 20.40 -1.44 -20.63
C SER A 212 19.09 -2.23 -20.74
N LYS A 213 18.12 -2.00 -19.83
CA LYS A 213 16.76 -2.55 -19.83
C LYS A 213 15.67 -1.47 -19.99
N GLY A 214 16.05 -0.32 -20.56
CA GLY A 214 15.13 0.77 -20.88
C GLY A 214 15.02 1.86 -19.82
N GLY A 215 15.67 1.72 -18.66
CA GLY A 215 15.70 2.77 -17.64
C GLY A 215 14.35 3.09 -17.01
N TYR A 216 13.34 2.25 -17.18
CA TYR A 216 11.98 2.50 -16.71
C TYR A 216 11.85 2.34 -15.20
N THR A 217 10.84 2.99 -14.64
CA THR A 217 10.46 2.94 -13.23
C THR A 217 9.17 2.15 -13.09
N VAL A 218 9.09 1.27 -12.09
CA VAL A 218 7.84 0.68 -11.63
C VAL A 218 7.63 1.09 -10.18
N GLY A 219 6.54 1.79 -9.92
CA GLY A 219 6.12 2.23 -8.60
C GLY A 219 4.89 1.45 -8.14
N VAL A 220 4.82 1.13 -6.86
CA VAL A 220 3.67 0.41 -6.28
C VAL A 220 3.19 1.13 -5.02
N LEU A 221 1.88 1.26 -4.86
CA LEU A 221 1.22 1.66 -3.62
C LEU A 221 0.17 0.62 -3.25
N VAL A 222 0.13 0.25 -1.98
CA VAL A 222 -0.83 -0.72 -1.44
C VAL A 222 -1.67 -0.11 -0.32
N GLN A 223 -2.91 -0.57 -0.21
CA GLN A 223 -3.71 -0.48 1.02
C GLN A 223 -3.87 -1.89 1.54
N THR A 224 -3.09 -2.26 2.56
CA THR A 224 -3.06 -3.61 3.10
C THR A 224 -4.16 -3.80 4.14
N ASN A 225 -4.97 -4.84 3.95
CA ASN A 225 -6.02 -5.22 4.89
C ASN A 225 -6.26 -6.75 4.88
N PHE A 226 -5.24 -7.60 4.80
CA PHE A 226 -5.40 -9.04 4.53
C PHE A 226 -4.66 -9.93 5.52
N GLY A 227 -5.09 -11.19 5.63
CA GLY A 227 -4.45 -12.18 6.49
C GLY A 227 -3.58 -13.24 5.79
N GLY A 228 -3.16 -14.25 6.55
CA GLY A 228 -2.02 -15.11 6.23
C GLY A 228 -1.11 -15.45 7.42
N VAL A 229 0.07 -15.98 7.11
CA VAL A 229 1.13 -16.34 8.06
C VAL A 229 2.37 -15.53 7.68
N LEU A 230 2.66 -14.44 8.41
CA LEU A 230 3.71 -13.49 8.01
C LEU A 230 5.05 -14.17 7.75
N ARG A 231 5.62 -13.89 6.57
CA ARG A 231 6.99 -14.22 6.19
C ARG A 231 7.69 -12.96 5.70
N ILE A 232 8.99 -12.85 5.99
CA ILE A 232 9.82 -11.73 5.54
C ILE A 232 11.14 -12.33 5.07
N ASN A 233 11.49 -12.12 3.80
CA ASN A 233 12.73 -12.64 3.20
C ASN A 233 12.93 -14.15 3.48
N GLY A 234 11.83 -14.92 3.45
CA GLY A 234 11.81 -16.35 3.72
C GLY A 234 11.70 -16.76 5.19
N ALA A 235 12.02 -15.87 6.15
CA ALA A 235 11.96 -16.14 7.59
C ALA A 235 10.51 -16.31 8.09
N PRO A 236 10.24 -17.27 9.01
CA PRO A 236 8.89 -17.61 9.48
C PRO A 236 8.40 -16.67 10.61
N VAL A 237 8.41 -15.36 10.36
CA VAL A 237 8.17 -14.33 11.40
C VAL A 237 6.85 -14.52 12.14
N GLY A 238 5.74 -14.78 11.44
CA GLY A 238 4.43 -15.00 12.08
C GLY A 238 4.41 -16.21 13.01
N GLN A 239 5.17 -17.27 12.71
CA GLN A 239 5.25 -18.46 13.55
C GLN A 239 6.09 -18.20 14.81
N GLU A 240 7.25 -17.55 14.66
CA GLU A 240 8.13 -17.17 15.78
C GLU A 240 7.44 -16.19 16.73
N LEU A 241 6.67 -15.23 16.19
CA LEU A 241 5.86 -14.29 16.97
C LEU A 241 4.55 -14.90 17.49
N ARG A 242 4.24 -16.16 17.16
CA ARG A 242 3.01 -16.83 17.60
C ARG A 242 1.75 -16.02 17.24
N ASN A 243 1.71 -15.45 16.05
CA ASN A 243 0.59 -14.66 15.56
C ASN A 243 0.29 -14.97 14.08
N PHE A 244 -0.59 -15.94 13.84
CA PHE A 244 -0.91 -16.40 12.49
C PHE A 244 -2.26 -17.12 12.39
N TYR A 245 -2.71 -17.39 11.16
CA TYR A 245 -4.02 -18.01 10.86
C TYR A 245 -4.09 -19.43 11.38
N MET A 246 -5.21 -19.80 12.00
CA MET A 246 -5.44 -21.12 12.63
C MET A 246 -4.56 -21.42 13.85
N MET A 247 -3.90 -20.42 14.43
CA MET A 247 -3.29 -20.58 15.73
C MET A 247 -4.36 -20.65 16.83
N ASP A 248 -4.24 -21.63 17.72
CA ASP A 248 -5.10 -21.75 18.90
C ASP A 248 -4.78 -20.63 19.91
N LYS A 249 -5.60 -19.58 19.90
CA LYS A 249 -5.54 -18.44 20.82
C LYS A 249 -6.95 -17.95 21.15
N LYS A 250 -7.11 -17.38 22.35
CA LYS A 250 -8.39 -16.86 22.86
C LYS A 250 -9.06 -15.90 21.88
N ASP A 251 -8.28 -14.99 21.31
CA ASP A 251 -8.74 -14.03 20.31
C ASP A 251 -8.24 -14.47 18.93
N ALA A 252 -9.00 -15.38 18.30
CA ALA A 252 -8.63 -16.00 17.03
C ALA A 252 -8.48 -14.94 15.91
N TYR A 253 -7.34 -14.97 15.23
CA TYR A 253 -7.05 -14.10 14.10
C TYR A 253 -7.80 -14.60 12.86
N LYS A 254 -8.54 -13.68 12.22
CA LYS A 254 -9.29 -13.95 10.99
C LYS A 254 -8.41 -13.62 9.79
N ALA A 255 -8.35 -14.52 8.81
CA ALA A 255 -7.56 -14.28 7.61
C ALA A 255 -8.25 -13.40 6.54
N ASP A 256 -9.56 -13.14 6.71
CA ASP A 256 -10.35 -12.30 5.81
C ASP A 256 -9.84 -10.87 5.74
N GLY A 257 -10.20 -10.18 4.66
CA GLY A 257 -9.53 -8.94 4.37
C GLY A 257 -9.77 -8.38 2.98
N SER A 258 -8.81 -7.61 2.49
CA SER A 258 -8.71 -7.11 1.13
C SER A 258 -7.33 -6.48 0.93
N CYS A 259 -6.93 -6.29 -0.31
CA CYS A 259 -5.76 -5.49 -0.65
C CYS A 259 -5.99 -4.78 -1.98
N MET A 260 -5.84 -3.46 -1.96
CA MET A 260 -5.77 -2.67 -3.18
C MET A 260 -4.30 -2.44 -3.53
N ILE A 261 -3.90 -2.85 -4.72
CA ILE A 261 -2.53 -2.67 -5.23
C ILE A 261 -2.58 -1.77 -6.46
N ILE A 262 -1.87 -0.66 -6.42
CA ILE A 262 -1.78 0.29 -7.52
C ILE A 262 -0.36 0.24 -8.08
N VAL A 263 -0.23 -0.05 -9.37
CA VAL A 263 1.05 -0.13 -10.07
C VAL A 263 1.12 1.00 -11.10
N ALA A 264 2.17 1.81 -11.01
CA ALA A 264 2.48 2.84 -12.00
C ALA A 264 3.79 2.47 -12.72
N THR A 265 3.89 2.84 -13.98
CA THR A 265 5.18 2.79 -14.70
C THR A 265 5.29 3.90 -15.73
N ASP A 266 6.51 4.32 -16.06
CA ASP A 266 6.81 5.23 -17.17
C ASP A 266 7.12 4.47 -18.49
N ALA A 267 7.06 3.13 -18.48
CA ALA A 267 7.25 2.30 -19.66
C ALA A 267 6.08 2.41 -20.66
N PRO A 268 6.34 2.44 -21.98
CA PRO A 268 5.30 2.49 -23.00
C PRO A 268 4.62 1.12 -23.13
N LEU A 269 3.53 0.93 -22.39
CA LEU A 269 2.79 -0.33 -22.31
C LEU A 269 1.34 -0.18 -22.79
N SER A 270 0.86 -1.18 -23.52
CA SER A 270 -0.57 -1.36 -23.80
C SER A 270 -1.32 -1.89 -22.58
N ALA A 271 -2.66 -1.79 -22.59
CA ALA A 271 -3.52 -2.39 -21.56
C ALA A 271 -3.26 -3.89 -21.36
N ARG A 272 -3.02 -4.64 -22.45
CA ARG A 272 -2.68 -6.07 -22.38
C ARG A 272 -1.39 -6.30 -21.58
N ASN A 273 -0.34 -5.54 -21.85
CA ASN A 273 0.93 -5.67 -21.15
C ASN A 273 0.87 -5.12 -19.70
N LEU A 274 0.07 -4.08 -19.45
CA LEU A 274 -0.25 -3.62 -18.09
C LEU A 274 -1.00 -4.69 -17.29
N LYS A 275 -1.93 -5.43 -17.91
CA LYS A 275 -2.59 -6.56 -17.24
C LYS A 275 -1.61 -7.68 -16.90
N ARG A 276 -0.65 -7.96 -17.79
CA ARG A 276 0.43 -8.93 -17.51
C ARG A 276 1.33 -8.46 -16.36
N LEU A 277 1.62 -7.17 -16.28
CA LEU A 277 2.38 -6.55 -15.18
C LEU A 277 1.60 -6.66 -13.86
N ALA A 278 0.31 -6.29 -13.87
CA ALA A 278 -0.59 -6.36 -12.73
C ALA A 278 -0.65 -7.76 -12.13
N LYS A 279 -0.64 -8.83 -12.94
CA LYS A 279 -0.61 -10.22 -12.45
C LYS A 279 0.60 -10.56 -11.58
N ARG A 280 1.73 -9.83 -11.69
CA ARG A 280 2.97 -10.14 -10.97
C ARG A 280 2.94 -9.70 -9.52
N THR A 281 2.06 -8.77 -9.17
CA THR A 281 1.87 -8.32 -7.78
C THR A 281 1.45 -9.48 -6.87
N PHE A 282 0.69 -10.45 -7.38
CA PHE A 282 0.22 -11.62 -6.61
C PHE A 282 1.31 -12.64 -6.29
N ILE A 283 2.48 -12.58 -6.94
CA ILE A 283 3.65 -13.37 -6.51
C ILE A 283 4.10 -12.90 -5.12
N ALA A 284 4.03 -11.58 -4.85
CA ALA A 284 4.39 -11.01 -3.56
C ALA A 284 3.52 -11.54 -2.41
N PHE A 285 2.25 -11.87 -2.68
CA PHE A 285 1.32 -12.37 -1.66
C PHE A 285 1.82 -13.68 -1.06
N GLY A 286 2.22 -14.63 -1.91
CA GLY A 286 2.80 -15.89 -1.45
C GLY A 286 4.09 -15.68 -0.65
N ASN A 287 4.91 -14.71 -1.05
CA ASN A 287 6.19 -14.42 -0.38
C ASN A 287 6.02 -13.85 1.03
N VAL A 288 5.05 -12.97 1.24
CA VAL A 288 4.72 -12.42 2.57
C VAL A 288 3.82 -13.36 3.38
N GLY A 289 3.34 -14.45 2.77
CA GLY A 289 2.56 -15.50 3.42
C GLY A 289 1.05 -15.30 3.43
N SER A 290 0.52 -14.47 2.51
CA SER A 290 -0.89 -14.45 2.18
C SER A 290 -1.27 -15.61 1.26
N PHE A 291 -2.53 -16.01 1.33
CA PHE A 291 -3.12 -17.04 0.47
C PHE A 291 -4.45 -16.58 -0.15
N SER A 292 -4.76 -15.28 -0.09
CA SER A 292 -6.01 -14.69 -0.59
C SER A 292 -7.25 -15.45 -0.08
N SER A 293 -7.55 -15.31 1.22
CA SER A 293 -8.67 -16.02 1.84
C SER A 293 -10.00 -15.75 1.13
N ASN A 294 -11.00 -16.61 1.38
CA ASN A 294 -12.32 -16.48 0.76
C ASN A 294 -12.92 -15.06 0.88
N GLY A 295 -12.83 -14.44 2.06
CA GLY A 295 -13.34 -13.08 2.29
C GLY A 295 -12.42 -11.96 1.81
N SER A 296 -11.30 -12.25 1.13
CA SER A 296 -10.31 -11.25 0.73
C SER A 296 -10.60 -10.58 -0.61
N GLY A 297 -10.84 -9.27 -0.66
CA GLY A 297 -10.94 -8.52 -1.91
C GLY A 297 -9.57 -8.08 -2.43
N ASP A 298 -8.94 -8.83 -3.33
CA ASP A 298 -7.57 -8.57 -3.78
C ASP A 298 -7.53 -8.12 -5.25
N TYR A 299 -7.16 -6.87 -5.46
CA TYR A 299 -7.22 -6.21 -6.77
C TYR A 299 -5.91 -5.49 -7.09
N THR A 300 -5.52 -5.53 -8.35
CA THR A 300 -4.45 -4.69 -8.89
C THR A 300 -4.97 -3.80 -10.01
N VAL A 301 -4.64 -2.50 -9.93
CA VAL A 301 -4.83 -1.52 -11.00
C VAL A 301 -3.44 -1.12 -11.48
N ALA A 302 -3.12 -1.38 -12.74
CA ALA A 302 -1.85 -0.98 -13.34
C ALA A 302 -2.07 0.09 -14.41
N PHE A 303 -1.26 1.15 -14.42
CA PHE A 303 -1.31 2.18 -15.46
C PHE A 303 0.09 2.62 -15.91
N SER A 304 0.16 3.13 -17.14
CA SER A 304 1.38 3.75 -17.68
C SER A 304 1.24 5.27 -17.76
N THR A 305 2.28 5.98 -17.37
CA THR A 305 2.39 7.45 -17.47
C THR A 305 3.09 7.92 -18.74
N TYR A 306 3.50 6.98 -19.61
CA TYR A 306 4.20 7.30 -20.86
C TYR A 306 3.37 8.26 -21.73
N GLU A 307 3.85 9.50 -21.88
CA GLU A 307 3.06 10.58 -22.46
C GLU A 307 2.63 10.30 -23.91
N GLY A 308 3.48 9.61 -24.67
CA GLY A 308 3.21 9.26 -26.06
C GLY A 308 2.06 8.26 -26.25
N ASN A 309 1.54 7.65 -25.17
CA ASN A 309 0.40 6.73 -25.21
C ASN A 309 -0.85 7.29 -24.50
N ARG A 310 -0.87 8.59 -24.16
CA ARG A 310 -2.09 9.21 -23.62
C ARG A 310 -3.22 9.13 -24.67
N ILE A 311 -4.42 8.84 -24.19
CA ILE A 311 -5.61 8.63 -25.03
C ILE A 311 -6.47 9.90 -24.94
N PRO A 312 -6.48 10.75 -25.98
CA PRO A 312 -7.29 11.97 -25.96
C PRO A 312 -8.78 11.63 -25.98
N HIS A 313 -9.59 12.39 -25.24
CA HIS A 313 -11.05 12.21 -25.27
C HIS A 313 -11.66 12.54 -26.63
N ASN A 314 -11.17 13.60 -27.27
CA ASN A 314 -11.53 14.02 -28.61
C ASN A 314 -10.27 13.93 -29.48
N GLY A 315 -9.97 12.76 -30.01
CA GLY A 315 -8.96 12.59 -31.05
C GLY A 315 -9.57 12.94 -32.40
N GLY A 316 -8.99 13.88 -33.14
CA GLY A 316 -9.51 14.30 -34.46
C GLY A 316 -9.42 13.22 -35.55
N THR A 317 -8.98 12.01 -35.22
CA THR A 317 -8.78 10.87 -36.13
C THR A 317 -9.24 9.57 -35.47
N ASP A 318 -9.83 8.67 -36.26
CA ASP A 318 -10.29 7.34 -35.79
C ASP A 318 -9.14 6.36 -35.51
N ILE A 319 -7.91 6.69 -35.93
CA ILE A 319 -6.72 5.85 -35.80
C ILE A 319 -5.77 6.44 -34.75
N MET A 320 -5.30 5.59 -33.84
CA MET A 320 -4.27 5.92 -32.84
C MET A 320 -2.98 5.16 -33.15
N HIS A 321 -1.86 5.89 -33.17
CA HIS A 321 -0.52 5.30 -33.25
C HIS A 321 0.11 5.32 -31.85
N THR A 322 0.52 4.16 -31.34
CA THR A 322 1.08 4.00 -30.00
C THR A 322 2.48 3.40 -30.05
N THR A 323 3.28 3.71 -29.03
CA THR A 323 4.57 3.04 -28.79
C THR A 323 4.33 1.87 -27.83
N GLU A 324 4.88 0.70 -28.10
CA GLU A 324 4.74 -0.44 -27.20
C GLU A 324 6.05 -1.22 -27.06
N LEU A 325 6.40 -1.56 -25.81
CA LEU A 325 7.49 -2.50 -25.55
C LEU A 325 7.19 -3.89 -26.10
N SER A 326 8.20 -4.49 -26.73
CA SER A 326 8.12 -5.89 -27.15
C SER A 326 7.89 -6.83 -25.97
N ASN A 327 7.30 -7.99 -26.23
CA ASN A 327 7.00 -8.96 -25.16
C ASN A 327 8.25 -9.43 -24.40
N ASP A 328 9.39 -9.55 -25.09
CA ASP A 328 10.65 -10.02 -24.49
C ASP A 328 11.26 -8.98 -23.53
N ALA A 329 10.93 -7.71 -23.72
CA ALA A 329 11.36 -6.62 -22.84
C ALA A 329 10.56 -6.53 -21.52
N MET A 330 9.50 -7.33 -21.35
CA MET A 330 8.62 -7.24 -20.17
C MET A 330 9.18 -7.89 -18.90
N SER A 331 10.08 -8.86 -19.02
CA SER A 331 10.56 -9.64 -17.86
C SER A 331 11.19 -8.78 -16.74
N PRO A 332 12.03 -7.77 -17.03
CA PRO A 332 12.52 -6.85 -16.01
C PRO A 332 11.41 -6.06 -15.30
N LEU A 333 10.39 -5.61 -16.03
CA LEU A 333 9.24 -4.91 -15.45
C LEU A 333 8.42 -5.84 -14.54
N PHE A 334 8.30 -7.12 -14.91
CA PHE A 334 7.63 -8.12 -14.08
C PHE A 334 8.34 -8.35 -12.74
N MET A 335 9.67 -8.43 -12.76
CA MET A 335 10.49 -8.51 -11.54
C MET A 335 10.32 -7.24 -10.71
N ALA A 336 10.40 -6.07 -11.33
CA ALA A 336 10.21 -4.78 -10.67
C ALA A 336 8.84 -4.66 -9.98
N ALA A 337 7.75 -5.08 -10.63
CA ALA A 337 6.42 -5.06 -10.04
C ALA A 337 6.27 -6.04 -8.86
N TRP A 338 6.83 -7.24 -8.97
CA TRP A 338 6.83 -8.21 -7.88
C TRP A 338 7.61 -7.67 -6.66
N GLU A 339 8.87 -7.27 -6.85
CA GLU A 339 9.73 -6.79 -5.75
C GLU A 339 9.17 -5.53 -5.07
N ALA A 340 8.69 -4.55 -5.87
CA ALA A 340 8.07 -3.35 -5.32
C ALA A 340 6.77 -3.66 -4.58
N THR A 341 5.98 -4.65 -5.01
CA THR A 341 4.75 -5.02 -4.28
C THR A 341 5.08 -5.65 -2.93
N GLU A 342 6.02 -6.59 -2.89
CA GLU A 342 6.45 -7.23 -1.64
C GLU A 342 6.98 -6.20 -0.65
N GLU A 343 7.85 -5.30 -1.12
CA GLU A 343 8.40 -4.25 -0.24
C GLU A 343 7.33 -3.24 0.20
N ALA A 344 6.40 -2.85 -0.66
CA ALA A 344 5.32 -1.93 -0.30
C ALA A 344 4.42 -2.51 0.80
N ILE A 345 4.14 -3.82 0.77
CA ILE A 345 3.40 -4.52 1.83
C ILE A 345 4.19 -4.47 3.14
N LEU A 346 5.49 -4.76 3.11
CA LEU A 346 6.33 -4.72 4.30
C LEU A 346 6.41 -3.29 4.86
N ASN A 347 6.62 -2.28 4.02
CA ASN A 347 6.68 -0.89 4.45
C ASN A 347 5.38 -0.43 5.13
N SER A 348 4.20 -0.90 4.69
CA SER A 348 2.96 -0.55 5.39
C SER A 348 2.93 -1.08 6.82
N MET A 349 3.42 -2.30 7.05
CA MET A 349 3.49 -2.92 8.37
C MET A 349 4.56 -2.28 9.25
N PHE A 350 5.75 -2.00 8.71
CA PHE A 350 6.86 -1.37 9.45
C PHE A 350 6.55 0.09 9.81
N ALA A 351 5.81 0.82 8.97
CA ALA A 351 5.41 2.19 9.25
C ALA A 351 4.19 2.28 10.20
N ALA A 352 3.32 1.26 10.22
CA ALA A 352 2.11 1.28 11.03
C ALA A 352 2.38 1.32 12.54
N GLU A 353 1.52 2.01 13.29
CA GLU A 353 1.59 2.15 14.75
C GLU A 353 0.41 1.44 15.44
N ASP A 354 0.56 1.13 16.72
CA ASP A 354 -0.54 0.64 17.55
C ASP A 354 -1.79 1.51 17.40
N MET A 355 -2.96 0.88 17.29
CA MET A 355 -4.21 1.61 17.18
C MET A 355 -5.34 0.95 17.95
N GLN A 356 -5.97 1.76 18.81
CA GLN A 356 -7.26 1.44 19.41
C GLN A 356 -8.38 2.07 18.57
N GLY A 357 -9.47 1.32 18.43
CA GLY A 357 -10.65 1.70 17.66
C GLY A 357 -11.94 1.36 18.40
N ARG A 358 -13.01 1.21 17.62
CA ARG A 358 -14.37 0.94 18.11
C ARG A 358 -14.43 -0.26 19.05
N ASP A 359 -15.42 -0.24 19.95
CA ASP A 359 -15.74 -1.34 20.86
C ASP A 359 -14.55 -1.80 21.74
N GLY A 360 -13.52 -0.95 21.90
CA GLY A 360 -12.29 -1.29 22.61
C GLY A 360 -11.33 -2.19 21.84
N ASN A 361 -11.61 -2.46 20.55
CA ASN A 361 -10.72 -3.25 19.70
C ASN A 361 -9.36 -2.55 19.54
N SER A 362 -8.29 -3.33 19.55
CA SER A 362 -6.94 -2.84 19.36
C SER A 362 -6.18 -3.73 18.39
N LEU A 363 -5.42 -3.11 17.50
CA LEU A 363 -4.42 -3.79 16.68
C LEU A 363 -3.03 -3.33 17.09
N LYS A 364 -2.14 -4.30 17.28
CA LYS A 364 -0.73 -4.05 17.59
C LYS A 364 0.07 -3.90 16.32
N ALA A 365 0.98 -2.93 16.29
CA ALA A 365 1.98 -2.83 15.24
C ALA A 365 2.89 -4.06 15.25
N LEU A 366 3.57 -4.32 14.12
CA LEU A 366 4.61 -5.33 14.04
C LEU A 366 5.71 -5.00 15.07
N PRO A 367 6.02 -5.88 16.05
CA PRO A 367 7.08 -5.63 17.03
C PRO A 367 8.45 -5.64 16.33
N ILE A 368 9.01 -4.46 16.06
CA ILE A 368 10.18 -4.32 15.17
C ILE A 368 11.42 -4.99 15.77
N GLU A 369 11.68 -4.81 17.07
CA GLU A 369 12.89 -5.34 17.71
C GLU A 369 12.92 -6.88 17.69
N GLU A 370 11.79 -7.50 18.06
CA GLU A 370 11.60 -8.95 18.02
C GLU A 370 11.65 -9.46 16.58
N THR A 371 11.03 -8.74 15.64
CA THR A 371 11.09 -9.07 14.22
C THR A 371 12.52 -9.06 13.72
N VAL A 372 13.29 -8.00 13.99
CA VAL A 372 14.71 -7.90 13.60
C VAL A 372 15.53 -9.02 14.23
N THR A 373 15.25 -9.39 15.49
CA THR A 373 15.90 -10.52 16.17
C THR A 373 15.62 -11.84 15.46
N ILE A 374 14.37 -12.09 15.07
CA ILE A 374 13.99 -13.26 14.26
C ILE A 374 14.73 -13.22 12.92
N LEU A 375 14.74 -12.09 12.22
CA LEU A 375 15.38 -11.99 10.91
C LEU A 375 16.89 -12.23 10.98
N LYS A 376 17.57 -11.79 12.06
CA LYS A 376 18.97 -12.15 12.32
C LYS A 376 19.15 -13.66 12.51
N LYS A 377 18.30 -14.31 13.31
CA LYS A 377 18.33 -15.77 13.54
C LYS A 377 18.23 -16.57 12.22
N TYR A 378 17.48 -16.07 11.24
CA TYR A 378 17.28 -16.74 9.96
C TYR A 378 18.14 -16.19 8.80
N ASN A 379 19.11 -15.30 9.07
CA ASN A 379 19.95 -14.65 8.04
C ASN A 379 19.13 -13.95 6.94
N ALA A 380 18.05 -13.27 7.33
CA ALA A 380 17.06 -12.66 6.43
C ALA A 380 17.20 -11.12 6.33
N LEU A 381 18.27 -10.54 6.89
CA LEU A 381 18.61 -9.11 6.80
C LEU A 381 19.77 -8.88 5.83
N GLN A 382 19.90 -7.64 5.35
CA GLN A 382 21.03 -7.12 4.57
C GLN A 382 21.35 -7.99 3.35
N GLN A 383 20.30 -8.42 2.63
CA GLN A 383 20.44 -9.23 1.41
C GLN A 383 21.13 -8.47 0.27
N ASP A 384 21.21 -7.15 0.36
CA ASP A 384 22.01 -6.28 -0.51
C ASP A 384 23.53 -6.48 -0.38
N ASN A 385 24.00 -7.21 0.64
CA ASN A 385 25.39 -7.68 0.69
C ASN A 385 25.68 -8.82 -0.31
N LEU A 386 24.64 -9.43 -0.90
CA LEU A 386 24.75 -10.42 -1.97
C LEU A 386 24.78 -9.74 -3.34
N PRO A 387 25.14 -10.45 -4.43
CA PRO A 387 25.08 -9.88 -5.78
C PRO A 387 23.67 -9.36 -6.12
N VAL A 388 23.59 -8.07 -6.44
CA VAL A 388 22.37 -7.37 -6.87
C VAL A 388 22.37 -7.15 -8.39
N ALA A 389 21.22 -6.74 -8.96
CA ALA A 389 21.11 -6.46 -10.38
C ALA A 389 22.05 -5.32 -10.79
N THR A 390 22.77 -5.48 -11.91
CA THR A 390 23.69 -4.48 -12.44
C THR A 390 22.95 -3.20 -12.81
N THR A 391 23.45 -2.05 -12.35
CA THR A 391 22.87 -0.72 -12.61
C THR A 391 23.38 -0.08 -13.91
N HIS A 392 24.32 -0.72 -14.60
CA HIS A 392 24.97 -0.24 -15.83
C HIS A 392 24.26 -0.69 -17.11
#